data_AF-A0A2E7RWN0-F1
#
_entry.id   AF-A0A2E7RWN0-F1
#
_cell.length_a   1.000
_cell.length_b   1.000
_cell.length_c   1.000
_cell.angle_alpha   90.00
_cell.angle_beta   90.00
_cell.angle_gamma   90.00
#
_symmetry.space_group_name_H-M   'P 1'
#
loop_
_entity.id
_entity.type
_entity.pdbx_description
1 polymer ?
#
loop_
_entity_poly.entity_id
_entity_poly.type
_entity_poly.pdbx_seq_one_letter_code
_entity_poly.pdbx_strand_id
1 'polypeptide(L)'
;DDGFDAELLDEGYLPGATEFESLYRELVPRLRFLESIARLWQQLVAGAPLMPDLDPDKARSWTEHARTVQEELLGLLDAIWQHPIPTPSAQSDSGIEFDIQLQTKYELLQLVMAVHVQARRAELMLRGLLPTETTDTDRREHRLWRLLTGAVIHGDTATIRQALPVVLRRLARQPLLYVPLDADGDPHSMLAARTRHADLQFLVEHLPKLGLLRETSQVLRTAYRMERTSRPDGAAVTEFDRLFRLALRHTLEAVCHSVHDWPQTHARRPRRDIPGTPPRQKRPRPRHSRRDRRPDRRRSQSGLNRDQGLLQIFGQLVDRFQVSWLRHSSRTRLAAAEAIEPEDIWEDVREFIANYGSELFAAPKLTLGHIRTILHQGTDWLLEHLESEVAEDPLAESLLVNDLQAGNLDREQASHILQMIYQTIIDRYYRFIEYNTTTTQSDYGDKIHCLLDFLRLEAAYDRDAWNFAPSEIAHEVLAQGPRPWLATAWEEICGRGVRQHAEGHLQRLAELESLWGMRLPGLTDRLAERFLRPLAVNRMRALVEAARADARARRFPSMAFAQLQVEVDRYLDETHGSGIDVPPWLQKLEQEIDRRPSPSRPRAAAGLTPRAIAHQLATWQRSIMRRRRKRK
;
A
#
# COMPACT_ATOMS: atom_id res chain seq x y z
N ASP A 1 38.23 -32.89 -7.16
CA ASP A 1 38.89 -32.16 -6.08
C ASP A 1 38.94 -30.70 -6.54
N ASP A 2 37.76 -30.09 -6.54
CA ASP A 2 37.46 -28.82 -7.22
C ASP A 2 36.80 -27.93 -6.15
N GLY A 3 37.60 -27.56 -5.14
CA GLY A 3 37.15 -26.90 -3.91
C GLY A 3 36.69 -25.46 -4.10
N PHE A 4 35.50 -25.28 -4.67
CA PHE A 4 34.76 -24.02 -4.71
C PHE A 4 33.28 -24.22 -4.37
N ASP A 5 33.00 -25.01 -3.34
CA ASP A 5 31.70 -25.06 -2.69
C ASP A 5 31.82 -24.41 -1.30
N ALA A 6 31.01 -23.35 -1.09
CA ALA A 6 30.67 -22.73 0.19
C ALA A 6 31.55 -21.60 0.78
N GLU A 7 31.88 -20.56 -0.01
CA GLU A 7 32.37 -19.25 0.53
C GLU A 7 31.57 -18.04 -0.01
N LEU A 8 30.24 -18.17 -0.13
CA LEU A 8 29.33 -17.03 -0.40
C LEU A 8 28.23 -16.88 0.66
N LEU A 9 28.45 -17.44 1.84
CA LEU A 9 27.81 -16.96 3.06
C LEU A 9 28.85 -16.10 3.75
N ASP A 10 28.70 -14.80 3.58
CA ASP A 10 29.40 -13.74 4.28
C ASP A 10 29.45 -14.08 5.78
N GLU A 11 30.56 -14.66 6.27
CA GLU A 11 30.92 -14.71 7.69
C GLU A 11 31.38 -13.31 8.11
N GLY A 12 30.50 -12.33 7.95
CA GLY A 12 30.71 -10.92 8.27
C GLY A 12 29.78 -10.49 9.39
N TYR A 13 30.37 -10.22 10.55
CA TYR A 13 29.79 -9.52 11.71
C TYR A 13 28.82 -10.32 12.60
N LEU A 14 29.15 -10.42 13.90
CA LEU A 14 28.26 -10.96 14.93
C LEU A 14 27.10 -9.96 15.17
N PRO A 15 25.83 -10.35 14.99
CA PRO A 15 24.70 -9.48 15.29
C PRO A 15 24.69 -9.04 16.77
N GLY A 16 24.56 -7.73 17.03
CA GLY A 16 24.36 -7.19 18.38
C GLY A 16 25.60 -6.65 19.09
N ALA A 17 26.66 -6.27 18.37
CA ALA A 17 27.87 -5.67 18.95
C ALA A 17 27.84 -4.14 19.01
N THR A 18 26.94 -3.48 18.29
CA THR A 18 26.91 -2.02 18.19
C THR A 18 26.01 -1.34 19.24
N GLU A 19 26.25 -0.05 19.51
CA GLU A 19 25.49 0.73 20.49
C GLU A 19 23.99 0.78 20.15
N PHE A 20 23.66 1.10 18.89
CA PHE A 20 22.27 1.21 18.45
C PHE A 20 21.52 -0.13 18.47
N GLU A 21 22.18 -1.26 18.20
CA GLU A 21 21.56 -2.58 18.35
C GLU A 21 21.23 -2.92 19.82
N SER A 22 22.04 -2.45 20.77
CA SER A 22 21.75 -2.57 22.20
C SER A 22 20.53 -1.74 22.59
N LEU A 23 20.51 -0.45 22.21
CA LEU A 23 19.38 0.46 22.45
C LEU A 23 18.09 -0.08 21.81
N TYR A 24 18.18 -0.59 20.59
CA TYR A 24 17.05 -1.17 19.86
C TYR A 24 16.46 -2.36 20.62
N ARG A 25 17.28 -3.31 21.07
CA ARG A 25 16.82 -4.47 21.87
C ARG A 25 16.13 -4.04 23.17
N GLU A 26 16.58 -2.97 23.80
CA GLU A 26 16.01 -2.49 25.06
C GLU A 26 14.69 -1.73 24.87
N LEU A 27 14.60 -0.89 23.83
CA LEU A 27 13.47 0.04 23.65
C LEU A 27 12.30 -0.59 22.89
N VAL A 28 12.57 -1.46 21.91
CA VAL A 28 11.52 -2.02 21.04
C VAL A 28 10.40 -2.72 21.81
N PRO A 29 10.65 -3.60 22.80
CA PRO A 29 9.56 -4.24 23.55
C PRO A 29 8.64 -3.24 24.26
N ARG A 30 9.21 -2.17 24.83
CA ARG A 30 8.47 -1.13 25.55
C ARG A 30 7.65 -0.27 24.59
N LEU A 31 8.22 0.10 23.45
CA LEU A 31 7.53 0.82 22.38
C LEU A 31 6.36 0.00 21.82
N ARG A 32 6.56 -1.30 21.57
CA ARG A 32 5.49 -2.22 21.12
C ARG A 32 4.38 -2.41 22.16
N PHE A 33 4.71 -2.36 23.45
CA PHE A 33 3.72 -2.38 24.51
C PHE A 33 2.85 -1.11 24.49
N LEU A 34 3.46 0.09 24.39
CA LEU A 34 2.73 1.35 24.26
C LEU A 34 1.85 1.39 23.00
N GLU A 35 2.37 0.89 21.87
CA GLU A 35 1.60 0.74 20.63
C GLU A 35 0.35 -0.13 20.85
N SER A 36 0.51 -1.24 21.58
CA SER A 36 -0.58 -2.17 21.88
C SER A 36 -1.65 -1.51 22.77
N ILE A 37 -1.27 -0.75 23.79
CA ILE A 37 -2.20 0.02 24.62
C ILE A 37 -2.99 1.02 23.77
N ALA A 38 -2.29 1.80 22.93
CA ALA A 38 -2.93 2.78 22.06
C ALA A 38 -3.96 2.12 21.10
N ARG A 39 -3.62 0.95 20.54
CA ARG A 39 -4.54 0.17 19.70
C ARG A 39 -5.76 -0.35 20.49
N LEU A 40 -5.58 -0.79 21.73
CA LEU A 40 -6.69 -1.23 22.60
C LEU A 40 -7.67 -0.09 22.87
N TRP A 41 -7.20 1.14 23.14
CA TRP A 41 -8.08 2.30 23.28
C TRP A 41 -8.87 2.61 22.01
N GLN A 42 -8.23 2.53 20.84
CA GLN A 42 -8.92 2.71 19.56
C GLN A 42 -10.03 1.66 19.35
N GLN A 43 -9.76 0.40 19.69
CA GLN A 43 -10.75 -0.68 19.63
C GLN A 43 -11.91 -0.46 20.61
N LEU A 44 -11.60 0.01 21.83
CA LEU A 44 -12.60 0.36 22.84
C LEU A 44 -13.55 1.44 22.33
N VAL A 45 -13.02 2.50 21.72
CA VAL A 45 -13.85 3.57 21.12
C VAL A 45 -14.73 3.04 19.99
N ALA A 46 -14.19 2.18 19.12
CA ALA A 46 -14.97 1.56 18.05
C ALA A 46 -16.12 0.67 18.60
N GLY A 47 -15.91 0.04 19.75
CA GLY A 47 -16.91 -0.76 20.47
C GLY A 47 -17.82 0.02 21.41
N ALA A 48 -17.57 1.31 21.65
CA ALA A 48 -18.30 2.12 22.63
C ALA A 48 -19.84 2.11 22.48
N PRO A 49 -20.45 2.04 21.28
CA PRO A 49 -21.90 1.89 21.15
C PRO A 49 -22.48 0.62 21.80
N LEU A 50 -21.64 -0.39 22.08
CA LEU A 50 -22.00 -1.63 22.77
C LEU A 50 -21.71 -1.57 24.28
N MET A 51 -21.14 -0.46 24.76
CA MET A 51 -20.71 -0.25 26.16
C MET A 51 -21.30 1.08 26.69
N PRO A 52 -22.62 1.14 26.95
CA PRO A 52 -23.29 2.36 27.42
C PRO A 52 -22.82 2.82 28.81
N ASP A 53 -22.25 1.93 29.62
CA ASP A 53 -21.77 2.21 30.99
C ASP A 53 -20.28 2.62 31.04
N LEU A 54 -19.69 3.04 29.92
CA LEU A 54 -18.30 3.48 29.92
C LEU A 54 -18.17 4.77 30.75
N ASP A 55 -17.47 4.64 31.88
CA ASP A 55 -17.17 5.73 32.79
C ASP A 55 -16.43 6.89 32.09
N PRO A 56 -17.02 8.10 32.01
CA PRO A 56 -16.39 9.27 31.40
C PRO A 56 -15.05 9.65 32.05
N ASP A 57 -14.88 9.40 33.35
CA ASP A 57 -13.64 9.74 34.06
C ASP A 57 -12.49 8.82 33.65
N LYS A 58 -12.78 7.54 33.36
CA LYS A 58 -11.79 6.62 32.76
C LYS A 58 -11.39 7.05 31.36
N ALA A 59 -12.35 7.45 30.53
CA ALA A 59 -12.06 7.97 29.19
C ALA A 59 -11.22 9.26 29.25
N ARG A 60 -11.46 10.12 30.26
CA ARG A 60 -10.65 11.32 30.51
C ARG A 60 -9.21 10.95 30.93
N SER A 61 -9.06 10.05 31.88
CA SER A 61 -7.75 9.56 32.34
C SER A 61 -6.93 8.91 31.22
N TRP A 62 -7.54 8.07 30.37
CA TRP A 62 -6.85 7.49 29.22
C TRP A 62 -6.48 8.53 28.16
N THR A 63 -7.31 9.57 27.99
CA THR A 63 -6.98 10.69 27.11
C THR A 63 -5.74 11.45 27.60
N GLU A 64 -5.66 11.70 28.91
CA GLU A 64 -4.49 12.33 29.53
C GLU A 64 -3.25 11.47 29.39
N HIS A 65 -3.35 10.17 29.67
CA HIS A 65 -2.22 9.24 29.51
C HIS A 65 -1.73 9.16 28.07
N ALA A 66 -2.64 9.07 27.09
CA ALA A 66 -2.27 9.06 25.67
C ALA A 66 -1.55 10.35 25.25
N ARG A 67 -1.84 11.48 25.91
CA ARG A 67 -1.15 12.75 25.69
C ARG A 67 0.25 12.75 26.34
N THR A 68 0.38 12.27 27.58
CA THR A 68 1.69 12.15 28.24
C THR A 68 2.64 11.28 27.43
N VAL A 69 2.16 10.13 26.92
CA VAL A 69 2.95 9.24 26.06
C VAL A 69 3.43 9.97 24.79
N GLN A 70 2.61 10.82 24.17
CA GLN A 70 3.04 11.61 23.02
C GLN A 70 4.16 12.60 23.38
N GLU A 71 4.01 13.33 24.49
CA GLU A 71 5.00 14.30 24.96
C GLU A 71 6.35 13.62 25.27
N GLU A 72 6.34 12.45 25.93
CA GLU A 72 7.55 11.68 26.22
C GLU A 72 8.20 11.07 24.98
N LEU A 73 7.40 10.55 24.02
CA LEU A 73 7.91 10.01 22.77
C LEU A 73 8.56 11.08 21.88
N LEU A 74 8.09 12.33 21.94
CA LEU A 74 8.77 13.45 21.29
C LEU A 74 10.15 13.69 21.91
N GLY A 75 10.26 13.67 23.24
CA GLY A 75 11.57 13.79 23.90
C GLY A 75 12.52 12.64 23.54
N LEU A 76 12.00 11.41 23.43
CA LEU A 76 12.79 10.25 23.00
C LEU A 76 13.24 10.38 21.53
N LEU A 77 12.37 10.88 20.64
CA LEU A 77 12.71 11.13 19.24
C LEU A 77 13.93 12.07 19.13
N ASP A 78 13.90 13.17 19.90
CA ASP A 78 14.96 14.19 19.89
C ASP A 78 16.29 13.62 20.41
N ALA A 79 16.23 12.85 21.50
CA ALA A 79 17.39 12.21 22.09
C ALA A 79 18.06 11.22 21.12
N ILE A 80 17.28 10.38 20.43
CA ILE A 80 17.81 9.44 19.44
C ILE A 80 18.40 10.19 18.24
N TRP A 81 17.69 11.20 17.73
CA TRP A 81 18.12 11.95 16.55
C TRP A 81 19.47 12.64 16.77
N GLN A 82 19.65 13.28 17.93
CA GLN A 82 20.86 14.03 18.28
C GLN A 82 22.05 13.13 18.66
N HIS A 83 21.84 11.83 18.87
CA HIS A 83 22.90 10.90 19.25
C HIS A 83 23.83 10.60 18.06
N PRO A 84 25.13 10.96 18.10
CA PRO A 84 26.04 10.81 16.96
C PRO A 84 26.43 9.35 16.73
N ILE A 85 26.70 8.99 15.47
CA ILE A 85 27.32 7.72 15.09
C ILE A 85 28.77 8.03 14.65
N PRO A 86 29.79 7.32 15.17
CA PRO A 86 31.18 7.53 14.76
C PRO A 86 31.37 7.33 13.25
N THR A 87 32.11 8.23 12.59
CA THR A 87 32.43 8.14 11.15
C THR A 87 33.26 6.88 10.85
N PRO A 88 32.97 6.14 9.76
CA PRO A 88 33.75 4.96 9.41
C PRO A 88 35.19 5.32 9.03
N SER A 89 36.11 4.38 9.28
CA SER A 89 37.50 4.46 8.79
C SER A 89 37.60 3.88 7.37
N ALA A 90 38.75 4.03 6.68
CA ALA A 90 38.94 3.50 5.32
C ALA A 90 39.07 1.96 5.23
N GLN A 91 38.85 1.22 6.33
CA GLN A 91 38.90 -0.24 6.36
C GLN A 91 37.54 -0.84 5.99
N SER A 92 37.55 -1.90 5.17
CA SER A 92 36.35 -2.59 4.62
C SER A 92 35.27 -2.86 5.67
N ASP A 93 35.66 -3.36 6.85
CA ASP A 93 34.71 -3.75 7.90
C ASP A 93 34.06 -2.56 8.64
N SER A 94 34.72 -1.41 8.66
CA SER A 94 34.22 -0.24 9.39
C SER A 94 33.10 0.50 8.66
N GLY A 95 33.01 0.36 7.33
CA GLY A 95 31.86 0.85 6.56
C GLY A 95 30.58 0.04 6.82
N ILE A 96 30.71 -1.28 7.00
CA ILE A 96 29.59 -2.18 7.30
C ILE A 96 29.03 -1.88 8.70
N GLU A 97 29.88 -1.72 9.71
CA GLU A 97 29.45 -1.38 11.07
C GLU A 97 28.69 -0.04 11.11
N PHE A 98 29.20 0.97 10.40
CA PHE A 98 28.53 2.27 10.30
C PHE A 98 27.14 2.16 9.66
N ASP A 99 27.00 1.40 8.56
CA ASP A 99 25.72 1.14 7.90
C ASP A 99 24.72 0.48 8.87
N ILE A 100 25.16 -0.54 9.61
CA ILE A 100 24.32 -1.24 10.60
C ILE A 100 23.85 -0.27 11.69
N GLN A 101 24.74 0.55 12.25
CA GLN A 101 24.36 1.51 13.29
C GLN A 101 23.38 2.57 12.76
N LEU A 102 23.64 3.10 11.58
CA LEU A 102 22.80 4.13 10.96
C LEU A 102 21.41 3.60 10.64
N GLN A 103 21.34 2.41 10.05
CA GLN A 103 20.09 1.74 9.73
C GLN A 103 19.28 1.43 11.00
N THR A 104 19.94 0.91 12.04
CA THR A 104 19.29 0.62 13.33
C THR A 104 18.76 1.89 14.00
N LYS A 105 19.51 3.00 13.94
CA LYS A 105 19.06 4.33 14.41
C LYS A 105 17.81 4.79 13.66
N TYR A 106 17.80 4.70 12.33
CA TYR A 106 16.65 5.09 11.52
C TYR A 106 15.41 4.21 11.79
N GLU A 107 15.58 2.90 11.94
CA GLU A 107 14.49 1.99 12.31
C GLU A 107 13.87 2.33 13.67
N LEU A 108 14.72 2.65 14.66
CA LEU A 108 14.25 3.06 15.98
C LEU A 108 13.46 4.37 15.94
N LEU A 109 13.96 5.38 15.21
CA LEU A 109 13.25 6.65 15.00
C LEU A 109 11.88 6.40 14.35
N GLN A 110 11.83 5.59 13.29
CA GLN A 110 10.57 5.25 12.63
C GLN A 110 9.58 4.54 13.56
N LEU A 111 10.05 3.66 14.45
CA LEU A 111 9.22 2.99 15.45
C LEU A 111 8.65 3.99 16.46
N VAL A 112 9.48 4.88 17.04
CA VAL A 112 9.04 5.92 17.99
C VAL A 112 7.94 6.79 17.35
N MET A 113 8.13 7.21 16.10
CA MET A 113 7.14 7.98 15.35
C MET A 113 5.84 7.20 15.12
N ALA A 114 5.93 5.90 14.81
CA ALA A 114 4.75 5.05 14.63
C ALA A 114 3.94 4.94 15.93
N VAL A 115 4.60 4.72 17.08
CA VAL A 115 3.94 4.67 18.39
C VAL A 115 3.29 6.01 18.73
N HIS A 116 4.00 7.12 18.49
CA HIS A 116 3.46 8.47 18.71
C HIS A 116 2.19 8.70 17.90
N VAL A 117 2.19 8.33 16.61
CA VAL A 117 1.00 8.45 15.74
C VAL A 117 -0.17 7.59 16.25
N GLN A 118 0.08 6.37 16.74
CA GLN A 118 -0.97 5.53 17.34
C GLN A 118 -1.53 6.13 18.64
N ALA A 119 -0.67 6.67 19.50
CA ALA A 119 -1.08 7.34 20.74
C ALA A 119 -1.92 8.60 20.43
N ARG A 120 -1.51 9.40 19.44
CA ARG A 120 -2.25 10.57 18.95
C ARG A 120 -3.63 10.20 18.42
N ARG A 121 -3.71 9.13 17.62
CA ARG A 121 -4.97 8.62 17.07
C ARG A 121 -5.90 8.12 18.19
N ALA A 122 -5.36 7.41 19.17
CA ALA A 122 -6.10 6.97 20.35
C ALA A 122 -6.66 8.15 21.16
N GLU A 123 -5.84 9.16 21.44
CA GLU A 123 -6.26 10.40 22.11
C GLU A 123 -7.40 11.10 21.35
N LEU A 124 -7.27 11.26 20.03
CA LEU A 124 -8.30 11.87 19.18
C LEU A 124 -9.63 11.11 19.30
N MET A 125 -9.58 9.77 19.24
CA MET A 125 -10.75 8.90 19.32
C MET A 125 -11.40 8.93 20.71
N LEU A 126 -10.60 8.84 21.79
CA LEU A 126 -11.07 8.90 23.17
C LEU A 126 -11.76 10.24 23.48
N ARG A 127 -11.18 11.35 23.01
CA ARG A 127 -11.79 12.69 23.14
C ARG A 127 -13.16 12.80 22.49
N GLY A 128 -13.41 12.04 21.43
CA GLY A 128 -14.70 12.03 20.76
C GLY A 128 -15.80 11.30 21.53
N LEU A 129 -15.47 10.55 22.60
CA LEU A 129 -16.43 9.97 23.54
C LEU A 129 -16.82 10.95 24.66
N LEU A 130 -15.96 11.93 24.95
CA LEU A 130 -16.20 12.88 26.02
C LEU A 130 -17.26 13.92 25.60
N PRO A 131 -18.13 14.37 26.53
CA PRO A 131 -19.02 15.49 26.27
C PRO A 131 -18.24 16.71 25.78
N THR A 132 -18.87 17.53 24.92
CA THR A 132 -18.25 18.78 24.46
C THR A 132 -18.25 19.80 25.60
N GLU A 133 -17.38 19.62 26.58
CA GLU A 133 -17.09 20.67 27.56
C GLU A 133 -16.37 21.81 26.82
N THR A 134 -16.99 22.99 26.82
CA THR A 134 -16.40 24.23 26.30
C THR A 134 -15.35 24.74 27.27
N THR A 135 -14.20 24.05 27.35
CA THR A 135 -13.03 24.63 27.99
C THR A 135 -12.46 25.70 27.07
N ASP A 136 -12.45 26.95 27.54
CA ASP A 136 -12.08 28.13 26.76
C ASP A 136 -10.59 28.14 26.36
N THR A 137 -9.79 27.30 27.01
CA THR A 137 -8.35 27.13 26.82
C THR A 137 -7.95 26.34 25.57
N ASP A 138 -8.89 25.66 24.89
CA ASP A 138 -8.53 24.80 23.77
C ASP A 138 -8.32 25.60 22.46
N ARG A 139 -7.17 25.40 21.79
CA ARG A 139 -6.89 26.07 20.51
C ARG A 139 -8.03 25.77 19.54
N ARG A 140 -8.43 26.76 18.73
CA ARG A 140 -9.57 26.65 17.80
C ARG A 140 -9.51 25.45 16.86
N GLU A 141 -8.31 24.96 16.54
CA GLU A 141 -8.08 23.77 15.73
C GLU A 141 -8.44 22.47 16.44
N HIS A 142 -7.96 22.29 17.68
CA HIS A 142 -8.31 21.13 18.51
C HIS A 142 -9.83 21.05 18.74
N ARG A 143 -10.51 22.19 18.93
CA ARG A 143 -11.98 22.23 19.02
C ARG A 143 -12.69 21.71 17.77
N LEU A 144 -12.22 22.05 16.57
CA LEU A 144 -12.83 21.58 15.32
C LEU A 144 -12.62 20.09 15.09
N TRP A 145 -11.41 19.59 15.37
CA TRP A 145 -11.12 18.16 15.28
C TRP A 145 -11.92 17.36 16.30
N ARG A 146 -12.03 17.84 17.54
CA ARG A 146 -12.88 17.24 18.57
C ARG A 146 -14.34 17.14 18.12
N LEU A 147 -14.90 18.23 17.59
CA LEU A 147 -16.27 18.26 17.06
C LEU A 147 -16.45 17.25 15.91
N LEU A 148 -15.52 17.23 14.95
CA LEU A 148 -15.59 16.32 13.81
C LEU A 148 -15.48 14.85 14.27
N THR A 149 -14.52 14.52 15.13
CA THR A 149 -14.30 13.16 15.62
C THR A 149 -15.48 12.67 16.46
N GLY A 150 -16.00 13.49 17.38
CA GLY A 150 -17.22 13.16 18.13
C GLY A 150 -18.41 12.92 17.20
N ALA A 151 -18.61 13.76 16.19
CA ALA A 151 -19.67 13.57 15.20
C ALA A 151 -19.49 12.27 14.38
N VAL A 152 -18.24 11.90 14.05
CA VAL A 152 -17.93 10.63 13.38
C VAL A 152 -18.25 9.43 14.28
N ILE A 153 -17.83 9.45 15.54
CA ILE A 153 -18.03 8.36 16.50
C ILE A 153 -19.52 8.16 16.82
N HIS A 154 -20.26 9.25 17.02
CA HIS A 154 -21.69 9.20 17.30
C HIS A 154 -22.58 9.05 16.06
N GLY A 155 -22.01 9.20 14.85
CA GLY A 155 -22.74 9.07 13.58
C GLY A 155 -23.60 10.28 13.20
N ASP A 156 -23.28 11.47 13.73
CA ASP A 156 -23.94 12.73 13.36
C ASP A 156 -23.45 13.25 12.00
N THR A 157 -24.07 12.73 10.94
CA THR A 157 -23.76 13.11 9.56
C THR A 157 -24.05 14.58 9.25
N ALA A 158 -24.92 15.25 10.01
CA ALA A 158 -25.22 16.67 9.79
C ALA A 158 -24.05 17.53 10.25
N THR A 159 -23.55 17.29 11.46
CA THR A 159 -22.36 17.98 11.99
C THR A 159 -21.12 17.66 11.16
N ILE A 160 -20.92 16.42 10.72
CA ILE A 160 -19.82 16.05 9.81
C ILE A 160 -19.84 16.90 8.53
N ARG A 161 -20.99 17.02 7.86
CA ARG A 161 -21.13 17.80 6.62
C ARG A 161 -20.84 19.30 6.82
N GLN A 162 -21.01 19.82 8.03
CA GLN A 162 -20.69 21.20 8.37
C GLN A 162 -19.21 21.40 8.72
N ALA A 163 -18.64 20.51 9.55
CA ALA A 163 -17.28 20.62 10.07
C ALA A 163 -16.20 20.20 9.06
N LEU A 164 -16.43 19.12 8.32
CA LEU A 164 -15.45 18.52 7.40
C LEU A 164 -14.90 19.51 6.36
N PRO A 165 -15.71 20.34 5.66
CA PRO A 165 -15.18 21.31 4.71
C PRO A 165 -14.30 22.40 5.35
N VAL A 166 -14.47 22.69 6.64
CA VAL A 166 -13.61 23.64 7.38
C VAL A 166 -12.27 22.98 7.69
N VAL A 167 -12.29 21.75 8.20
CA VAL A 167 -11.10 20.95 8.51
C VAL A 167 -10.25 20.72 7.26
N LEU A 168 -10.84 20.21 6.18
CA LEU A 168 -10.12 19.94 4.94
C LEU A 168 -9.50 21.20 4.31
N ARG A 169 -10.12 22.38 4.47
CA ARG A 169 -9.54 23.65 3.99
C ARG A 169 -8.28 24.08 4.75
N ARG A 170 -8.17 23.67 6.02
CA ARG A 170 -6.97 23.93 6.83
C ARG A 170 -5.87 22.94 6.49
N LEU A 171 -6.21 21.64 6.46
CA LEU A 171 -5.29 20.58 6.05
C LEU A 171 -4.70 20.84 4.66
N ALA A 172 -5.50 21.35 3.71
CA ALA A 172 -5.04 21.64 2.35
C ALA A 172 -3.83 22.57 2.23
N ARG A 173 -3.41 23.25 3.32
CA ARG A 173 -2.25 24.16 3.37
C ARG A 173 -1.04 23.59 4.11
N GLN A 174 -1.13 22.35 4.58
CA GLN A 174 -0.10 21.70 5.39
C GLN A 174 0.66 20.65 4.55
N PRO A 175 1.98 20.46 4.78
CA PRO A 175 2.85 19.69 3.88
C PRO A 175 2.71 18.19 4.00
N LEU A 176 1.98 17.49 3.14
CA LEU A 176 1.69 16.05 3.35
C LEU A 176 2.85 15.11 3.01
N LEU A 177 3.83 15.60 2.26
CA LEU A 177 5.06 14.89 1.91
C LEU A 177 6.15 15.19 2.94
N TYR A 178 7.07 14.26 3.08
CA TYR A 178 8.26 14.40 3.92
C TYR A 178 9.48 13.83 3.20
N VAL A 179 10.65 14.31 3.58
CA VAL A 179 11.94 13.75 3.15
C VAL A 179 12.27 12.60 4.12
N PRO A 180 12.66 11.41 3.63
CA PRO A 180 12.96 10.28 4.50
C PRO A 180 14.31 10.46 5.21
N LEU A 181 14.56 9.71 6.28
CA LEU A 181 15.70 9.92 7.18
C LEU A 181 17.05 9.67 6.51
N ASP A 182 17.09 8.74 5.56
CA ASP A 182 18.21 8.36 4.70
C ASP A 182 18.57 9.43 3.65
N ALA A 183 17.68 10.40 3.42
CA ALA A 183 17.90 11.54 2.53
C ALA A 183 17.93 12.87 3.32
N ASP A 184 18.49 12.86 4.53
CA ASP A 184 18.60 14.02 5.43
C ASP A 184 17.27 14.64 5.87
N GLY A 185 16.21 13.84 5.93
CA GLY A 185 14.90 14.28 6.37
C GLY A 185 14.82 14.61 7.86
N ASP A 186 14.24 15.77 8.19
CA ASP A 186 13.96 16.16 9.57
C ASP A 186 12.86 15.26 10.22
N PRO A 187 13.17 14.58 11.35
CA PRO A 187 12.22 13.67 12.02
C PRO A 187 10.91 14.35 12.46
N HIS A 188 10.95 15.63 12.85
CA HIS A 188 9.74 16.36 13.28
C HIS A 188 8.80 16.62 12.11
N SER A 189 9.34 17.03 10.97
CA SER A 189 8.60 17.26 9.73
C SER A 189 7.95 15.97 9.25
N MET A 190 8.69 14.87 9.30
CA MET A 190 8.19 13.53 9.00
C MET A 190 7.08 13.10 9.98
N LEU A 191 7.24 13.36 11.29
CA LEU A 191 6.21 13.03 12.30
C LEU A 191 4.93 13.84 12.09
N ALA A 192 5.07 15.12 11.77
CA ALA A 192 3.96 16.01 11.49
C ALA A 192 3.20 15.57 10.22
N ALA A 193 3.91 15.11 9.18
CA ALA A 193 3.30 14.56 7.97
C ALA A 193 2.56 13.24 8.24
N ARG A 194 3.19 12.30 8.95
CA ARG A 194 2.58 11.02 9.33
C ARG A 194 1.35 11.19 10.23
N THR A 195 1.37 12.15 11.15
CA THR A 195 0.21 12.49 11.98
C THR A 195 -0.98 12.95 11.13
N ARG A 196 -0.72 13.79 10.12
CA ARG A 196 -1.77 14.26 9.20
C ARG A 196 -2.28 13.16 8.26
N HIS A 197 -1.41 12.24 7.83
CA HIS A 197 -1.85 11.01 7.15
C HIS A 197 -2.78 10.19 8.04
N ALA A 198 -2.44 9.99 9.31
CA ALA A 198 -3.30 9.25 10.24
C ALA A 198 -4.66 9.93 10.46
N ASP A 199 -4.71 11.27 10.55
CA ASP A 199 -5.97 12.03 10.61
C ASP A 199 -6.83 11.82 9.35
N LEU A 200 -6.21 11.82 8.15
CA LEU A 200 -6.91 11.54 6.89
C LEU A 200 -7.38 10.08 6.80
N GLN A 201 -6.56 9.13 7.27
CA GLN A 201 -6.89 7.70 7.35
C GLN A 201 -8.12 7.49 8.24
N PHE A 202 -8.14 8.08 9.44
CA PHE A 202 -9.30 8.04 10.33
C PHE A 202 -10.59 8.45 9.62
N LEU A 203 -10.57 9.52 8.83
CA LEU A 203 -11.74 9.97 8.07
C LEU A 203 -12.16 8.98 7.00
N VAL A 204 -11.24 8.49 6.15
CA VAL A 204 -11.61 7.58 5.06
C VAL A 204 -12.03 6.20 5.54
N GLU A 205 -11.62 5.78 6.73
CA GLU A 205 -12.05 4.53 7.36
C GLU A 205 -13.48 4.58 7.92
N HIS A 206 -13.92 5.75 8.41
CA HIS A 206 -15.20 5.89 9.13
C HIS A 206 -16.31 6.50 8.28
N LEU A 207 -16.01 7.49 7.42
CA LEU A 207 -17.03 8.18 6.61
C LEU A 207 -17.84 7.23 5.70
N PRO A 208 -17.26 6.21 5.04
CA PRO A 208 -18.04 5.29 4.21
C PRO A 208 -19.12 4.54 4.98
N LYS A 209 -18.82 4.12 6.22
CA LYS A 209 -19.74 3.38 7.10
C LYS A 209 -20.95 4.23 7.51
N LEU A 210 -20.81 5.56 7.47
CA LEU A 210 -21.88 6.53 7.70
C LEU A 210 -22.64 6.91 6.41
N GLY A 211 -22.34 6.24 5.29
CA GLY A 211 -22.95 6.50 3.99
C GLY A 211 -22.42 7.75 3.27
N LEU A 212 -21.28 8.29 3.69
CA LEU A 212 -20.70 9.54 3.18
C LEU A 212 -19.62 9.29 2.11
N LEU A 213 -19.96 8.57 1.04
CA LEU A 213 -19.01 8.15 -0.01
C LEU A 213 -18.39 9.35 -0.75
N ARG A 214 -19.20 10.37 -1.04
CA ARG A 214 -18.72 11.58 -1.72
C ARG A 214 -17.74 12.34 -0.84
N GLU A 215 -18.03 12.47 0.45
CA GLU A 215 -17.16 13.12 1.41
C GLU A 215 -15.82 12.38 1.54
N THR A 216 -15.83 11.04 1.57
CA THR A 216 -14.60 10.20 1.51
C THR A 216 -13.75 10.54 0.29
N SER A 217 -14.35 10.63 -0.90
CA SER A 217 -13.62 11.05 -2.11
C SER A 217 -13.03 12.45 -2.01
N GLN A 218 -13.68 13.37 -1.29
CA GLN A 218 -13.17 14.74 -1.09
C GLN A 218 -12.00 14.78 -0.09
N VAL A 219 -11.97 13.90 0.91
CA VAL A 219 -10.80 13.71 1.78
C VAL A 219 -9.60 13.28 0.92
N LEU A 220 -9.77 12.24 0.10
CA LEU A 220 -8.73 11.74 -0.79
C LEU A 220 -8.25 12.82 -1.79
N ARG A 221 -9.18 13.57 -2.41
CA ARG A 221 -8.82 14.71 -3.29
C ARG A 221 -8.08 15.83 -2.55
N THR A 222 -8.36 16.02 -1.27
CA THR A 222 -7.66 17.01 -0.45
C THR A 222 -6.22 16.53 -0.21
N ALA A 223 -6.02 15.27 0.17
CA ALA A 223 -4.71 14.66 0.30
C ALA A 223 -3.88 14.81 -0.99
N TYR A 224 -4.47 14.46 -2.14
CA TYR A 224 -3.82 14.64 -3.45
C TYR A 224 -3.41 16.10 -3.73
N ARG A 225 -4.22 17.07 -3.30
CA ARG A 225 -3.87 18.50 -3.46
C ARG A 225 -2.76 18.92 -2.49
N MET A 226 -2.74 18.39 -1.28
CA MET A 226 -1.70 18.70 -0.29
C MET A 226 -0.33 18.27 -0.81
N GLU A 227 -0.22 17.05 -1.35
CA GLU A 227 1.04 16.57 -1.94
C GLU A 227 1.53 17.44 -3.09
N ARG A 228 0.60 17.97 -3.89
CA ARG A 228 0.96 18.85 -5.01
C ARG A 228 1.36 20.26 -4.62
N THR A 229 0.88 20.76 -3.49
CA THR A 229 1.08 22.15 -3.08
C THR A 229 2.35 22.31 -2.23
N SER A 230 2.84 21.20 -1.66
CA SER A 230 3.89 21.23 -0.64
C SER A 230 4.90 20.10 -0.87
N ARG A 231 5.41 20.00 -2.10
CA ARG A 231 6.49 19.07 -2.41
C ARG A 231 7.81 19.68 -1.93
N PRO A 232 8.58 19.00 -1.06
CA PRO A 232 9.92 19.44 -0.69
C PRO A 232 10.86 19.31 -1.89
N ASP A 233 11.98 20.03 -1.83
CA ASP A 233 13.07 19.87 -2.80
C ASP A 233 13.76 18.52 -2.57
N GLY A 234 14.12 17.81 -3.65
CA GLY A 234 14.76 16.50 -3.57
C GLY A 234 13.81 15.32 -3.33
N ALA A 235 14.30 14.31 -2.59
CA ALA A 235 13.57 13.07 -2.32
C ALA A 235 12.32 13.34 -1.46
N ALA A 236 11.18 12.78 -1.87
CA ALA A 236 9.92 13.00 -1.17
C ALA A 236 9.11 11.70 -1.10
N VAL A 237 8.69 11.33 0.11
CA VAL A 237 7.84 10.15 0.33
C VAL A 237 6.37 10.56 0.31
N THR A 238 5.59 9.83 -0.49
CA THR A 238 4.13 9.90 -0.53
C THR A 238 3.51 8.67 0.13
N GLU A 239 2.50 8.88 0.98
CA GLU A 239 1.65 7.79 1.50
C GLU A 239 0.24 7.80 0.89
N PHE A 240 0.06 8.50 -0.23
CA PHE A 240 -1.25 8.58 -0.89
C PHE A 240 -1.76 7.22 -1.33
N ASP A 241 -0.89 6.29 -1.72
CA ASP A 241 -1.26 4.92 -2.04
C ASP A 241 -2.03 4.25 -0.89
N ARG A 242 -1.44 4.23 0.31
CA ARG A 242 -2.06 3.62 1.49
C ARG A 242 -3.42 4.27 1.77
N LEU A 243 -3.50 5.60 1.69
CA LEU A 243 -4.74 6.34 1.90
C LEU A 243 -5.80 6.03 0.83
N PHE A 244 -5.39 5.91 -0.43
CA PHE A 244 -6.23 5.54 -1.56
C PHE A 244 -6.82 4.14 -1.37
N ARG A 245 -5.97 3.16 -1.05
CA ARG A 245 -6.37 1.75 -0.85
C ARG A 245 -7.41 1.64 0.27
N LEU A 246 -7.19 2.33 1.40
CA LEU A 246 -8.15 2.39 2.51
C LEU A 246 -9.47 3.04 2.09
N ALA A 247 -9.41 4.19 1.41
CA ALA A 247 -10.61 4.92 0.98
C ALA A 247 -11.48 4.11 0.02
N LEU A 248 -10.87 3.46 -0.97
CA LEU A 248 -11.58 2.61 -1.93
C LEU A 248 -12.13 1.37 -1.24
N ARG A 249 -11.31 0.64 -0.47
CA ARG A 249 -11.71 -0.57 0.26
C ARG A 249 -12.93 -0.29 1.14
N HIS A 250 -12.86 0.69 2.03
CA HIS A 250 -13.98 0.98 2.95
C HIS A 250 -15.22 1.52 2.24
N THR A 251 -15.06 2.22 1.11
CA THR A 251 -16.19 2.62 0.26
C THR A 251 -16.90 1.40 -0.33
N LEU A 252 -16.14 0.47 -0.90
CA LEU A 252 -16.67 -0.76 -1.48
C LEU A 252 -17.27 -1.69 -0.41
N GLU A 253 -16.62 -1.85 0.75
CA GLU A 253 -17.14 -2.62 1.87
C GLU A 253 -18.47 -2.06 2.38
N ALA A 254 -18.58 -0.73 2.54
CA ALA A 254 -19.82 -0.10 2.99
C ALA A 254 -20.97 -0.36 2.01
N VAL A 255 -20.70 -0.27 0.70
CA VAL A 255 -21.69 -0.60 -0.34
C VAL A 255 -22.03 -2.08 -0.33
N CYS A 256 -21.03 -2.97 -0.28
CA CYS A 256 -21.21 -4.42 -0.27
C CYS A 256 -22.12 -4.87 0.89
N HIS A 257 -21.89 -4.34 2.09
CA HIS A 257 -22.71 -4.64 3.27
C HIS A 257 -24.15 -4.11 3.14
N SER A 258 -24.36 -2.94 2.51
CA SER A 258 -25.68 -2.31 2.36
C SER A 258 -26.68 -3.07 1.48
N VAL A 259 -26.19 -4.02 0.66
CA VAL A 259 -26.99 -4.73 -0.36
C VAL A 259 -28.14 -5.56 0.25
N HIS A 260 -27.99 -5.99 1.49
CA HIS A 260 -29.05 -6.72 2.21
C HIS A 260 -30.31 -5.88 2.39
N ASP A 261 -30.14 -4.57 2.59
CA ASP A 261 -31.20 -3.62 2.89
C ASP A 261 -31.82 -2.99 1.63
N TRP A 262 -31.30 -3.32 0.44
CA TRP A 262 -31.80 -2.76 -0.80
C TRP A 262 -33.24 -3.22 -1.07
N PRO A 263 -34.16 -2.30 -1.47
CA PRO A 263 -35.53 -2.69 -1.76
C PRO A 263 -35.58 -3.75 -2.86
N GLN A 264 -36.50 -4.71 -2.74
CA GLN A 264 -36.72 -5.70 -3.80
C GLN A 264 -37.31 -4.97 -5.01
N THR A 265 -36.55 -4.90 -6.11
CA THR A 265 -37.09 -4.42 -7.38
C THR A 265 -38.06 -5.46 -7.91
N HIS A 266 -39.32 -5.40 -7.48
CA HIS A 266 -40.38 -6.10 -8.21
C HIS A 266 -40.45 -5.45 -9.57
N ALA A 267 -40.07 -6.19 -10.62
CA ALA A 267 -40.40 -5.81 -11.99
C ALA A 267 -41.90 -5.56 -12.03
N ARG A 268 -42.31 -4.29 -12.05
CA ARG A 268 -43.70 -3.92 -12.30
C ARG A 268 -44.00 -4.44 -13.70
N ARG A 269 -44.68 -5.60 -13.79
CA ARG A 269 -45.37 -5.95 -15.02
C ARG A 269 -46.27 -4.75 -15.35
N PRO A 270 -46.23 -4.20 -16.56
CA PRO A 270 -47.16 -3.15 -16.93
C PRO A 270 -48.57 -3.68 -16.64
N ARG A 271 -49.34 -2.95 -15.83
CA ARG A 271 -50.77 -3.21 -15.71
C ARG A 271 -51.34 -3.08 -17.11
N ARG A 272 -51.71 -4.19 -17.74
CA ARG A 272 -52.69 -4.16 -18.82
C ARG A 272 -54.02 -3.89 -18.16
N ASP A 273 -54.30 -2.61 -17.91
CA ASP A 273 -55.65 -2.17 -17.62
C ASP A 273 -56.42 -2.32 -18.94
N ILE A 274 -57.13 -3.44 -19.09
CA ILE A 274 -58.12 -3.62 -20.15
C ILE A 274 -59.38 -2.90 -19.65
N PRO A 275 -59.89 -1.88 -20.36
CA PRO A 275 -61.14 -1.20 -19.99
C PRO A 275 -62.32 -2.19 -20.02
N GLY A 276 -63.10 -2.27 -18.94
CA GLY A 276 -64.40 -2.96 -18.94
C GLY A 276 -64.57 -4.21 -18.06
N THR A 277 -63.59 -4.63 -17.26
CA THR A 277 -63.78 -5.77 -16.34
C THR A 277 -64.24 -5.33 -14.94
N PRO A 278 -65.37 -5.84 -14.41
CA PRO A 278 -65.84 -5.48 -13.08
C PRO A 278 -64.94 -6.07 -11.97
N PRO A 279 -64.92 -5.46 -10.76
CA PRO A 279 -64.02 -5.87 -9.69
C PRO A 279 -64.33 -7.30 -9.21
N ARG A 280 -63.35 -8.20 -9.31
CA ARG A 280 -63.46 -9.59 -8.83
C ARG A 280 -63.64 -9.61 -7.32
N GLN A 281 -64.81 -10.07 -6.86
CA GLN A 281 -65.05 -10.48 -5.47
C GLN A 281 -64.10 -11.63 -5.09
N LYS A 282 -63.49 -11.53 -3.91
CA LYS A 282 -62.57 -12.53 -3.36
C LYS A 282 -63.30 -13.88 -3.21
N ARG A 283 -62.92 -14.88 -4.01
CA ARG A 283 -63.29 -16.28 -3.74
C ARG A 283 -62.47 -16.83 -2.56
N PRO A 284 -63.05 -17.67 -1.68
CA PRO A 284 -62.28 -18.33 -0.62
C PRO A 284 -61.31 -19.35 -1.22
N ARG A 285 -60.10 -19.42 -0.66
CA ARG A 285 -59.06 -20.37 -1.08
C ARG A 285 -59.46 -21.81 -0.70
N PRO A 286 -59.32 -22.81 -1.59
CA PRO A 286 -59.43 -24.20 -1.16
C PRO A 286 -58.19 -24.59 -0.34
N ARG A 287 -58.42 -25.30 0.77
CA ARG A 287 -57.37 -25.96 1.54
C ARG A 287 -56.87 -27.17 0.74
N HIS A 288 -55.71 -27.04 0.09
CA HIS A 288 -54.99 -28.20 -0.44
C HIS A 288 -53.90 -28.66 0.53
N SER A 289 -53.91 -29.96 0.76
CA SER A 289 -53.01 -30.77 1.57
C SER A 289 -51.56 -30.69 1.07
N ARG A 290 -50.64 -30.78 2.04
CA ARG A 290 -49.19 -30.90 1.85
C ARG A 290 -48.88 -32.06 0.90
N ARG A 291 -48.41 -31.77 -0.31
CA ARG A 291 -47.65 -32.70 -1.14
C ARG A 291 -46.31 -32.06 -1.51
N ASP A 292 -45.30 -32.91 -1.53
CA ASP A 292 -43.87 -32.63 -1.59
C ASP A 292 -43.48 -31.55 -2.61
N ARG A 293 -42.92 -30.46 -2.08
CA ARG A 293 -42.18 -29.51 -2.90
C ARG A 293 -40.78 -30.09 -3.14
N ARG A 294 -40.57 -30.60 -4.36
CA ARG A 294 -39.21 -30.73 -4.92
C ARG A 294 -38.46 -29.40 -4.72
N PRO A 295 -37.17 -29.41 -4.37
CA PRO A 295 -36.40 -28.18 -4.18
C PRO A 295 -36.24 -27.50 -5.54
N ASP A 296 -37.06 -26.47 -5.77
CA ASP A 296 -37.07 -25.69 -7.01
C ASP A 296 -35.73 -24.96 -7.12
N ARG A 297 -34.88 -25.37 -8.07
CA ARG A 297 -33.62 -24.71 -8.47
C ARG A 297 -33.89 -23.38 -9.18
N ARG A 298 -34.73 -22.51 -8.62
CA ARG A 298 -34.96 -21.14 -9.10
C ARG A 298 -34.24 -20.19 -8.17
N ARG A 299 -32.99 -19.82 -8.50
CA ARG A 299 -32.38 -18.59 -7.95
C ARG A 299 -33.41 -17.46 -8.16
N SER A 300 -33.89 -16.85 -7.08
CA SER A 300 -34.90 -15.79 -7.17
C SER A 300 -34.40 -14.70 -8.11
N GLN A 301 -35.17 -14.35 -9.15
CA GLN A 301 -34.85 -13.29 -10.12
C GLN A 301 -34.51 -11.95 -9.43
N SER A 302 -35.04 -11.73 -8.22
CA SER A 302 -34.73 -10.59 -7.36
C SER A 302 -33.28 -10.56 -6.84
N GLY A 303 -32.66 -11.73 -6.61
CA GLY A 303 -31.27 -11.84 -6.18
C GLY A 303 -30.29 -11.48 -7.30
N LEU A 304 -30.55 -12.01 -8.51
CA LEU A 304 -29.77 -11.72 -9.71
C LEU A 304 -29.78 -10.22 -10.07
N ASN A 305 -30.93 -9.56 -9.94
CA ASN A 305 -31.02 -8.10 -10.16
C ASN A 305 -30.22 -7.29 -9.12
N ARG A 306 -30.14 -7.76 -7.87
CA ARG A 306 -29.31 -7.11 -6.84
C ARG A 306 -27.83 -7.31 -7.10
N ASP A 307 -27.43 -8.52 -7.53
CA ASP A 307 -26.05 -8.85 -7.89
C ASP A 307 -25.56 -7.99 -9.06
N GLN A 308 -26.35 -7.90 -10.13
CA GLN A 308 -26.04 -7.04 -11.28
C GLN A 308 -25.96 -5.56 -10.89
N GLY A 309 -26.91 -5.09 -10.06
CA GLY A 309 -26.88 -3.71 -9.56
C GLY A 309 -25.66 -3.41 -8.70
N LEU A 310 -25.19 -4.38 -7.90
CA LEU A 310 -23.98 -4.26 -7.10
C LEU A 310 -22.73 -4.16 -7.99
N LEU A 311 -22.57 -5.06 -8.95
CA LEU A 311 -21.45 -5.04 -9.89
C LEU A 311 -21.41 -3.73 -10.70
N GLN A 312 -22.57 -3.22 -11.12
CA GLN A 312 -22.66 -1.93 -11.80
C GLN A 312 -22.19 -0.76 -10.91
N ILE A 313 -22.60 -0.74 -9.63
CA ILE A 313 -22.17 0.29 -8.69
C ILE A 313 -20.67 0.17 -8.37
N PHE A 314 -20.16 -1.06 -8.22
CA PHE A 314 -18.72 -1.31 -8.06
C PHE A 314 -17.92 -0.77 -9.24
N GLY A 315 -18.32 -1.09 -10.47
CA GLY A 315 -17.71 -0.53 -11.68
C GLY A 315 -17.68 0.99 -11.66
N GLN A 316 -18.82 1.63 -11.39
CA GLN A 316 -18.90 3.08 -11.31
C GLN A 316 -18.02 3.69 -10.20
N LEU A 317 -17.89 3.03 -9.06
CA LEU A 317 -17.03 3.51 -7.98
C LEU A 317 -15.54 3.35 -8.35
N VAL A 318 -15.15 2.17 -8.82
CA VAL A 318 -13.78 1.89 -9.28
C VAL A 318 -13.37 2.89 -10.34
N ASP A 319 -14.17 3.11 -11.38
CA ASP A 319 -13.89 4.10 -12.43
C ASP A 319 -13.65 5.51 -11.85
N ARG A 320 -14.46 5.92 -10.86
CA ARG A 320 -14.38 7.24 -10.26
C ARG A 320 -13.14 7.43 -9.39
N PHE A 321 -12.69 6.39 -8.71
CA PHE A 321 -11.45 6.40 -7.93
C PHE A 321 -10.22 6.23 -8.84
N GLN A 322 -10.33 5.43 -9.90
CA GLN A 322 -9.25 5.16 -10.85
C GLN A 322 -8.72 6.43 -11.51
N VAL A 323 -9.58 7.41 -11.80
CA VAL A 323 -9.13 8.71 -12.33
C VAL A 323 -8.12 9.42 -11.41
N SER A 324 -8.34 9.42 -10.09
CA SER A 324 -7.36 9.97 -9.14
C SER A 324 -6.13 9.10 -9.00
N TRP A 325 -6.32 7.78 -9.06
CA TRP A 325 -5.24 6.79 -8.98
C TRP A 325 -4.24 6.95 -10.11
N LEU A 326 -4.70 6.91 -11.37
CA LEU A 326 -3.84 7.02 -12.54
C LEU A 326 -3.10 8.36 -12.59
N ARG A 327 -3.75 9.45 -12.15
CA ARG A 327 -3.11 10.78 -12.04
C ARG A 327 -2.03 10.86 -10.94
N HIS A 328 -2.11 10.00 -9.93
CA HIS A 328 -1.09 9.88 -8.90
C HIS A 328 0.02 8.97 -9.42
N SER A 329 -0.35 7.76 -9.88
CA SER A 329 0.58 6.79 -10.45
C SER A 329 1.48 7.44 -11.50
N SER A 330 0.94 8.14 -12.50
CA SER A 330 1.74 8.75 -13.59
C SER A 330 2.74 9.83 -13.16
N ARG A 331 2.80 10.20 -11.88
CA ARG A 331 3.72 11.22 -11.34
C ARG A 331 4.64 10.68 -10.24
N THR A 332 4.40 9.46 -9.79
CA THR A 332 5.20 8.77 -8.79
C THR A 332 6.06 7.75 -9.50
N ARG A 333 7.37 7.77 -9.27
CA ARG A 333 8.28 6.72 -9.74
C ARG A 333 8.13 5.50 -8.84
N LEU A 334 7.93 4.32 -9.42
CA LEU A 334 7.71 3.07 -8.68
C LEU A 334 8.98 2.23 -8.55
N ALA A 335 9.84 2.31 -9.57
CA ALA A 335 11.11 1.57 -9.61
C ALA A 335 12.21 2.50 -10.12
N ALA A 336 13.44 2.23 -9.70
CA ALA A 336 14.59 2.97 -10.19
C ALA A 336 14.78 2.76 -11.71
N ALA A 337 14.48 1.59 -12.25
CA ALA A 337 14.57 1.35 -13.69
C ALA A 337 13.68 2.29 -14.56
N GLU A 338 12.66 2.95 -14.00
CA GLU A 338 11.82 3.88 -14.76
C GLU A 338 12.53 5.18 -15.17
N ALA A 339 13.69 5.54 -14.57
CA ALA A 339 14.45 6.70 -15.06
C ALA A 339 15.17 6.41 -16.38
N ILE A 340 15.49 5.15 -16.63
CA ILE A 340 16.17 4.69 -17.85
C ILE A 340 15.16 4.08 -18.85
N GLU A 341 13.86 4.34 -18.66
CA GLU A 341 12.82 3.94 -19.61
C GLU A 341 12.86 4.78 -20.90
N PRO A 342 12.98 6.12 -20.84
CA PRO A 342 13.11 6.95 -22.04
C PRO A 342 14.29 6.50 -22.92
N GLU A 343 14.05 6.38 -24.22
CA GLU A 343 15.00 5.75 -25.14
C GLU A 343 16.30 6.57 -25.31
N ASP A 344 16.21 7.90 -25.21
CA ASP A 344 17.37 8.80 -25.21
C ASP A 344 18.29 8.55 -24.00
N ILE A 345 17.72 8.49 -22.80
CA ILE A 345 18.47 8.18 -21.57
C ILE A 345 19.03 6.76 -21.63
N TRP A 346 18.27 5.82 -22.19
CA TRP A 346 18.71 4.44 -22.34
C TRP A 346 19.92 4.31 -23.26
N GLU A 347 19.94 5.02 -24.38
CA GLU A 347 21.08 5.08 -25.29
C GLU A 347 22.33 5.65 -24.59
N ASP A 348 22.20 6.74 -23.84
CA ASP A 348 23.29 7.33 -23.05
C ASP A 348 23.86 6.34 -22.01
N VAL A 349 22.98 5.66 -21.27
CA VAL A 349 23.39 4.65 -20.28
C VAL A 349 24.09 3.47 -20.95
N ARG A 350 23.60 3.02 -22.10
CA ARG A 350 24.22 1.92 -22.85
C ARG A 350 25.60 2.29 -23.38
N GLU A 351 25.75 3.49 -23.93
CA GLU A 351 27.04 3.98 -24.44
C GLU A 351 28.05 4.12 -23.31
N PHE A 352 27.63 4.69 -22.18
CA PHE A 352 28.45 4.79 -20.98
C PHE A 352 28.92 3.41 -20.50
N ILE A 353 28.02 2.43 -20.41
CA ILE A 353 28.37 1.06 -20.01
C ILE A 353 29.30 0.40 -21.02
N ALA A 354 29.10 0.63 -22.32
CA ALA A 354 29.96 0.05 -23.35
C ALA A 354 31.39 0.59 -23.27
N ASN A 355 31.56 1.87 -22.94
CA ASN A 355 32.86 2.53 -22.86
C ASN A 355 33.58 2.28 -21.52
N TYR A 356 32.84 2.28 -20.40
CA TYR A 356 33.43 2.31 -19.05
C TYR A 356 33.03 1.14 -18.16
N GLY A 357 32.09 0.29 -18.59
CA GLY A 357 31.47 -0.72 -17.74
C GLY A 357 32.42 -1.82 -17.25
N SER A 358 33.45 -2.17 -18.02
CA SER A 358 34.45 -3.17 -17.62
C SER A 358 35.25 -2.74 -16.38
N GLU A 359 35.47 -1.43 -16.20
CA GLU A 359 36.21 -0.89 -15.06
C GLU A 359 35.32 -0.80 -13.80
N LEU A 360 34.02 -0.59 -13.98
CA LEU A 360 33.09 -0.20 -12.92
C LEU A 360 32.20 -1.33 -12.41
N PHE A 361 31.70 -2.19 -13.30
CA PHE A 361 30.55 -3.06 -13.02
C PHE A 361 30.92 -4.55 -12.98
N ALA A 362 32.19 -4.87 -12.77
CA ALA A 362 32.59 -6.25 -12.46
C ALA A 362 31.93 -6.72 -11.15
N ALA A 363 31.51 -7.99 -11.09
CA ALA A 363 30.71 -8.52 -9.98
C ALA A 363 31.29 -8.25 -8.57
N PRO A 364 32.61 -8.36 -8.31
CA PRO A 364 33.18 -8.06 -6.99
C PRO A 364 33.05 -6.59 -6.56
N LYS A 365 32.91 -5.65 -7.51
CA LYS A 365 32.70 -4.22 -7.25
C LYS A 365 31.23 -3.87 -7.02
N LEU A 366 30.32 -4.82 -7.22
CA LEU A 366 28.87 -4.62 -7.09
C LEU A 366 28.29 -5.39 -5.89
N THR A 367 29.06 -5.52 -4.80
CA THR A 367 28.48 -6.03 -3.54
C THR A 367 27.46 -5.05 -2.98
N LEU A 368 26.44 -5.55 -2.28
CA LEU A 368 25.38 -4.73 -1.70
C LEU A 368 25.93 -3.62 -0.79
N GLY A 369 26.92 -3.94 0.05
CA GLY A 369 27.59 -2.98 0.93
C GLY A 369 28.28 -1.87 0.13
N HIS A 370 29.03 -2.22 -0.91
CA HIS A 370 29.74 -1.25 -1.74
C HIS A 370 28.80 -0.30 -2.47
N ILE A 371 27.72 -0.82 -3.08
CA ILE A 371 26.71 0.01 -3.75
C ILE A 371 26.04 0.97 -2.75
N ARG A 372 25.72 0.51 -1.53
CA ARG A 372 25.16 1.38 -0.49
C ARG A 372 26.13 2.48 -0.09
N THR A 373 27.40 2.16 0.11
CA THR A 373 28.44 3.15 0.44
C THR A 373 28.54 4.22 -0.66
N ILE A 374 28.59 3.82 -1.92
CA ILE A 374 28.60 4.77 -3.06
C ILE A 374 27.36 5.67 -3.03
N LEU A 375 26.18 5.09 -2.90
CA LEU A 375 24.94 5.88 -2.93
C LEU A 375 24.79 6.81 -1.71
N HIS A 376 25.31 6.42 -0.56
CA HIS A 376 25.30 7.23 0.66
C HIS A 376 26.30 8.39 0.60
N GLN A 377 27.52 8.15 0.09
CA GLN A 377 28.54 9.20 -0.07
C GLN A 377 28.29 10.07 -1.31
N GLY A 378 27.55 9.55 -2.29
CA GLY A 378 27.32 10.13 -3.59
C GLY A 378 28.27 9.56 -4.65
N THR A 379 27.84 9.56 -5.91
CA THR A 379 28.64 9.08 -7.04
C THR A 379 29.83 9.97 -7.37
N ASP A 380 29.80 11.25 -6.97
CA ASP A 380 30.96 12.13 -7.08
C ASP A 380 32.14 11.66 -6.21
N TRP A 381 31.84 11.08 -5.04
CA TRP A 381 32.86 10.48 -4.17
C TRP A 381 33.54 9.29 -4.85
N LEU A 382 32.79 8.47 -5.58
CA LEU A 382 33.36 7.37 -6.37
C LEU A 382 34.30 7.90 -7.45
N LEU A 383 33.90 8.95 -8.17
CA LEU A 383 34.73 9.55 -9.21
C LEU A 383 36.03 10.14 -8.65
N GLU A 384 35.96 10.85 -7.51
CA GLU A 384 37.12 11.35 -6.75
C GLU A 384 38.06 10.23 -6.30
N HIS A 385 37.47 9.11 -5.85
CA HIS A 385 38.22 7.94 -5.42
C HIS A 385 38.99 7.31 -6.59
N LEU A 386 38.34 7.10 -7.75
CA LEU A 386 38.99 6.57 -8.95
C LEU A 386 40.12 7.49 -9.46
N GLU A 387 39.91 8.81 -9.43
CA GLU A 387 40.95 9.78 -9.78
C GLU A 387 42.16 9.71 -8.83
N SER A 388 41.90 9.49 -7.54
CA SER A 388 42.95 9.35 -6.51
C SER A 388 43.74 8.05 -6.69
N GLU A 389 43.08 6.93 -6.97
CA GLU A 389 43.72 5.64 -7.24
C GLU A 389 44.70 5.73 -8.44
N VAL A 390 44.27 6.34 -9.54
CA VAL A 390 45.12 6.55 -10.73
C VAL A 390 46.26 7.52 -10.44
N ALA A 391 46.08 8.50 -9.56
CA ALA A 391 47.15 9.41 -9.15
C ALA A 391 48.20 8.73 -8.26
N GLU A 392 47.81 7.74 -7.45
CA GLU A 392 48.69 7.00 -6.55
C GLU A 392 49.43 5.85 -7.26
N ASP A 393 48.80 5.20 -8.25
CA ASP A 393 49.42 4.18 -9.10
C ASP A 393 49.42 4.60 -10.59
N PRO A 394 50.55 5.14 -11.11
CA PRO A 394 50.67 5.54 -12.51
C PRO A 394 50.53 4.42 -13.53
N LEU A 395 50.50 3.15 -13.10
CA LEU A 395 50.25 2.00 -13.96
C LEU A 395 48.75 1.62 -14.02
N ALA A 396 47.90 2.23 -13.19
CA ALA A 396 46.46 2.03 -13.23
C ALA A 396 45.86 2.71 -14.47
N GLU A 397 45.57 1.93 -15.51
CA GLU A 397 44.88 2.41 -16.71
C GLU A 397 43.37 2.52 -16.44
N SER A 398 42.82 3.74 -16.47
CA SER A 398 41.37 3.98 -16.46
C SER A 398 40.97 4.92 -17.59
N LEU A 399 40.18 4.42 -18.54
CA LEU A 399 39.64 5.22 -19.62
C LEU A 399 38.68 6.28 -19.10
N LEU A 400 37.88 5.94 -18.07
CA LEU A 400 36.95 6.88 -17.45
C LEU A 400 37.67 8.10 -16.88
N VAL A 401 38.72 7.89 -16.07
CA VAL A 401 39.49 8.99 -15.47
C VAL A 401 40.18 9.83 -16.55
N ASN A 402 40.72 9.18 -17.59
CA ASN A 402 41.36 9.87 -18.70
C ASN A 402 40.36 10.78 -19.45
N ASP A 403 39.15 10.30 -19.74
CA ASP A 403 38.12 11.08 -20.43
C ASP A 403 37.56 12.22 -19.59
N LEU A 404 37.45 12.04 -18.26
CA LEU A 404 37.07 13.11 -17.33
C LEU A 404 38.15 14.20 -17.29
N GLN A 405 39.43 13.84 -17.18
CA GLN A 405 40.55 14.79 -17.17
C GLN A 405 40.73 15.50 -18.51
N ALA A 406 40.50 14.81 -19.63
CA ALA A 406 40.55 15.38 -20.96
C ALA A 406 39.34 16.29 -21.27
N GLY A 407 38.26 16.21 -20.48
CA GLY A 407 37.00 16.92 -20.72
C GLY A 407 36.16 16.32 -21.86
N ASN A 408 36.42 15.06 -22.24
CA ASN A 408 35.62 14.31 -23.21
C ASN A 408 34.28 13.87 -22.60
N LEU A 409 34.25 13.66 -21.29
CA LEU A 409 33.08 13.30 -20.51
C LEU A 409 32.87 14.36 -19.42
N ASP A 410 31.66 14.90 -19.33
CA ASP A 410 31.31 15.82 -18.25
C ASP A 410 31.11 15.07 -16.93
N ARG A 411 31.64 15.64 -15.83
CA ARG A 411 31.59 14.99 -14.51
C ARG A 411 30.18 14.90 -13.96
N GLU A 412 29.36 15.94 -14.14
CA GLU A 412 27.97 15.95 -13.68
C GLU A 412 27.16 14.90 -14.45
N GLN A 413 27.39 14.78 -15.76
CA GLN A 413 26.81 13.73 -16.59
C GLN A 413 27.23 12.33 -16.14
N ALA A 414 28.53 12.08 -15.92
CA ALA A 414 29.03 10.79 -15.46
C ALA A 414 28.42 10.39 -14.11
N SER A 415 28.41 11.33 -13.16
CA SER A 415 27.82 11.15 -11.83
C SER A 415 26.32 10.83 -11.93
N HIS A 416 25.59 11.54 -12.79
CA HIS A 416 24.17 11.28 -13.02
C HIS A 416 23.89 9.87 -13.57
N ILE A 417 24.66 9.43 -14.57
CA ILE A 417 24.52 8.10 -15.17
C ILE A 417 24.85 7.00 -14.16
N LEU A 418 25.97 7.14 -13.43
CA LEU A 418 26.35 6.22 -12.36
C LEU A 418 25.25 6.11 -11.30
N GLN A 419 24.68 7.23 -10.88
CA GLN A 419 23.62 7.26 -9.88
C GLN A 419 22.39 6.49 -10.37
N MET A 420 22.00 6.63 -11.64
CA MET A 420 20.89 5.87 -12.22
C MET A 420 21.17 4.36 -12.27
N ILE A 421 22.39 3.96 -12.65
CA ILE A 421 22.79 2.54 -12.75
C ILE A 421 22.78 1.91 -11.35
N TYR A 422 23.51 2.49 -10.39
CA TYR A 422 23.61 1.96 -9.03
C TYR A 422 22.24 1.92 -8.32
N GLN A 423 21.42 2.95 -8.48
CA GLN A 423 20.04 2.94 -7.95
C GLN A 423 19.19 1.83 -8.58
N THR A 424 19.36 1.57 -9.88
CA THR A 424 18.59 0.52 -10.56
C THR A 424 19.01 -0.87 -10.10
N ILE A 425 20.31 -1.10 -9.91
CA ILE A 425 20.84 -2.37 -9.42
C ILE A 425 20.41 -2.61 -7.97
N ILE A 426 20.56 -1.62 -7.07
CA ILE A 426 20.21 -1.81 -5.65
C ILE A 426 18.71 -2.01 -5.45
N ASP A 427 17.85 -1.33 -6.21
CA ASP A 427 16.38 -1.46 -6.16
C ASP A 427 15.94 -2.91 -6.46
N ARG A 428 16.71 -3.63 -7.27
CA ARG A 428 16.43 -5.02 -7.66
C ARG A 428 17.65 -5.92 -7.49
N TYR A 429 18.36 -5.80 -6.36
CA TYR A 429 19.62 -6.51 -6.14
C TYR A 429 19.49 -8.04 -6.25
N TYR A 430 18.34 -8.60 -5.87
CA TYR A 430 18.07 -10.04 -6.04
C TYR A 430 18.10 -10.49 -7.51
N ARG A 431 17.76 -9.62 -8.47
CA ARG A 431 17.91 -9.87 -9.92
C ARG A 431 19.35 -9.81 -10.38
N PHE A 432 20.15 -8.98 -9.74
CA PHE A 432 21.59 -8.95 -9.98
C PHE A 432 22.27 -10.25 -9.52
N ILE A 433 21.88 -10.77 -8.36
CA ILE A 433 22.34 -12.10 -7.89
C ILE A 433 21.94 -13.20 -8.89
N GLU A 434 20.70 -13.19 -9.36
CA GLU A 434 20.21 -14.12 -10.38
C GLU A 434 21.01 -14.01 -11.69
N TYR A 435 21.27 -12.78 -12.14
CA TYR A 435 22.08 -12.51 -13.33
C TYR A 435 23.50 -13.06 -13.22
N ASN A 436 24.15 -12.91 -12.06
CA ASN A 436 25.49 -13.44 -11.82
C ASN A 436 25.56 -14.96 -11.68
N THR A 437 24.45 -15.60 -11.35
CA THR A 437 24.43 -17.06 -11.10
C THR A 437 23.90 -17.87 -12.28
N THR A 438 23.16 -17.26 -13.20
CA THR A 438 22.44 -17.96 -14.27
C THR A 438 22.95 -17.67 -15.68
N THR A 439 23.82 -16.67 -15.86
CA THR A 439 24.31 -16.26 -17.18
C THR A 439 25.83 -16.11 -17.16
N THR A 440 26.49 -16.36 -18.29
CA THR A 440 27.93 -16.10 -18.46
C THR A 440 28.21 -14.64 -18.82
N GLN A 441 27.19 -13.88 -19.20
CA GLN A 441 27.33 -12.47 -19.55
C GLN A 441 27.69 -11.61 -18.32
N SER A 442 27.47 -12.10 -17.10
CA SER A 442 27.82 -11.40 -15.86
C SER A 442 29.32 -11.28 -15.59
N ASP A 443 30.13 -12.08 -16.25
CA ASP A 443 31.58 -12.10 -16.05
C ASP A 443 32.23 -10.78 -16.52
N TYR A 444 31.52 -9.99 -17.33
CA TYR A 444 32.01 -8.74 -17.90
C TYR A 444 31.09 -7.57 -17.53
N GLY A 445 31.65 -6.55 -16.86
CA GLY A 445 30.90 -5.37 -16.43
C GLY A 445 30.31 -4.54 -17.58
N ASP A 446 30.88 -4.63 -18.80
CA ASP A 446 30.36 -3.97 -20.01
C ASP A 446 29.02 -4.56 -20.49
N LYS A 447 28.60 -5.73 -19.98
CA LYS A 447 27.32 -6.38 -20.32
C LYS A 447 26.22 -6.15 -19.30
N ILE A 448 26.46 -5.35 -18.26
CA ILE A 448 25.42 -5.07 -17.24
C ILE A 448 24.17 -4.40 -17.83
N HIS A 449 24.28 -3.73 -18.98
CA HIS A 449 23.13 -3.18 -19.71
C HIS A 449 22.11 -4.27 -20.10
N CYS A 450 22.53 -5.52 -20.36
CA CYS A 450 21.61 -6.63 -20.62
C CYS A 450 20.63 -6.79 -19.43
N LEU A 451 21.15 -6.83 -18.20
CA LEU A 451 20.34 -6.89 -16.98
C LEU A 451 19.42 -5.67 -16.86
N LEU A 452 19.94 -4.45 -17.06
CA LEU A 452 19.15 -3.22 -16.96
C LEU A 452 17.94 -3.22 -17.90
N ASP A 453 18.07 -3.79 -19.11
CA ASP A 453 16.97 -3.89 -20.07
C ASP A 453 15.85 -4.84 -19.59
N PHE A 454 16.20 -5.94 -18.92
CA PHE A 454 15.22 -6.79 -18.23
C PHE A 454 14.56 -6.08 -17.04
N LEU A 455 15.31 -5.25 -16.31
CA LEU A 455 14.75 -4.46 -15.20
C LEU A 455 13.79 -3.37 -15.70
N ARG A 456 14.03 -2.77 -16.88
CA ARG A 456 13.07 -1.87 -17.55
C ARG A 456 11.74 -2.60 -17.82
N LEU A 457 11.81 -3.85 -18.31
CA LEU A 457 10.62 -4.67 -18.52
C LEU A 457 9.90 -5.01 -17.19
N GLU A 458 10.62 -5.42 -16.15
CA GLU A 458 10.02 -5.70 -14.83
C GLU A 458 9.32 -4.45 -14.27
N ALA A 459 9.94 -3.28 -14.40
CA ALA A 459 9.35 -2.00 -13.98
C ALA A 459 8.08 -1.66 -14.77
N ALA A 460 8.06 -1.88 -16.10
CA ALA A 460 6.87 -1.68 -16.92
C ALA A 460 5.73 -2.64 -16.51
N TYR A 461 6.05 -3.90 -16.20
CA TYR A 461 5.07 -4.85 -15.67
C TYR A 461 4.51 -4.42 -14.30
N ASP A 462 5.38 -4.04 -13.36
CA ASP A 462 4.97 -3.59 -12.03
C ASP A 462 4.15 -2.29 -12.09
N ARG A 463 4.44 -1.40 -13.06
CA ARG A 463 3.64 -0.20 -13.36
C ARG A 463 2.21 -0.54 -13.76
N ASP A 464 2.03 -1.53 -14.63
CA ASP A 464 0.69 -1.99 -15.03
C ASP A 464 -0.03 -2.69 -13.88
N ALA A 465 0.67 -3.55 -13.13
CA ALA A 465 0.13 -4.15 -11.91
C ALA A 465 -0.38 -3.07 -10.94
N TRP A 466 0.39 -2.00 -10.76
CA TRP A 466 0.02 -0.85 -9.95
C TRP A 466 -1.23 -0.14 -10.50
N ASN A 467 -1.32 0.05 -11.81
CA ASN A 467 -2.49 0.63 -12.47
C ASN A 467 -3.77 -0.20 -12.26
N PHE A 468 -3.64 -1.52 -12.11
CA PHE A 468 -4.75 -2.45 -11.84
C PHE A 468 -5.17 -2.55 -10.37
N ALA A 469 -4.42 -1.95 -9.43
CA ALA A 469 -4.71 -2.02 -8.00
C ALA A 469 -6.17 -1.66 -7.60
N PRO A 470 -6.86 -0.66 -8.20
CA PRO A 470 -8.27 -0.38 -7.88
C PRO A 470 -9.20 -1.56 -8.18
N SER A 471 -8.94 -2.27 -9.28
CA SER A 471 -9.72 -3.45 -9.69
C SER A 471 -9.43 -4.66 -8.80
N GLU A 472 -8.17 -4.83 -8.38
CA GLU A 472 -7.76 -5.85 -7.40
C GLU A 472 -8.45 -5.64 -6.05
N ILE A 473 -8.52 -4.41 -5.55
CA ILE A 473 -9.21 -4.07 -4.29
C ILE A 473 -10.71 -4.39 -4.39
N ALA A 474 -11.34 -4.10 -5.53
CA ALA A 474 -12.73 -4.45 -5.76
C ALA A 474 -12.96 -5.96 -5.75
N HIS A 475 -12.07 -6.73 -6.38
CA HIS A 475 -12.09 -8.18 -6.33
C HIS A 475 -11.95 -8.69 -4.88
N GLU A 476 -10.98 -8.18 -4.12
CA GLU A 476 -10.77 -8.56 -2.71
C GLU A 476 -12.03 -8.34 -1.86
N VAL A 477 -12.66 -7.17 -1.97
CA VAL A 477 -13.87 -6.83 -1.21
C VAL A 477 -15.06 -7.71 -1.60
N LEU A 478 -15.20 -8.07 -2.88
CA LEU A 478 -16.25 -8.99 -3.33
C LEU A 478 -15.99 -10.41 -2.82
N ALA A 479 -14.74 -10.88 -2.87
CA ALA A 479 -14.34 -12.21 -2.44
C ALA A 479 -14.56 -12.40 -0.92
N GLN A 480 -14.23 -11.39 -0.10
CA GLN A 480 -14.46 -11.42 1.35
C GLN A 480 -15.90 -11.03 1.75
N GLY A 481 -16.72 -10.63 0.78
CA GLY A 481 -18.07 -10.17 0.99
C GLY A 481 -19.07 -11.30 1.25
N PRO A 482 -20.34 -10.97 1.54
CA PRO A 482 -21.42 -11.94 1.75
C PRO A 482 -21.77 -12.76 0.50
N ARG A 483 -21.25 -12.39 -0.68
CA ARG A 483 -21.54 -13.01 -1.99
C ARG A 483 -20.23 -13.25 -2.75
N PRO A 484 -19.36 -14.17 -2.29
CA PRO A 484 -18.00 -14.36 -2.82
C PRO A 484 -17.98 -14.71 -4.31
N TRP A 485 -19.02 -15.35 -4.86
CA TRP A 485 -19.12 -15.68 -6.28
C TRP A 485 -19.16 -14.45 -7.21
N LEU A 486 -19.42 -13.26 -6.68
CA LEU A 486 -19.38 -12.02 -7.48
C LEU A 486 -17.94 -11.61 -7.84
N ALA A 487 -16.94 -12.11 -7.11
CA ALA A 487 -15.54 -11.90 -7.44
C ALA A 487 -15.19 -12.50 -8.81
N THR A 488 -15.65 -13.72 -9.11
CA THR A 488 -15.49 -14.36 -10.43
C THR A 488 -16.17 -13.57 -11.55
N ALA A 489 -17.38 -13.06 -11.31
CA ALA A 489 -18.07 -12.21 -12.28
C ALA A 489 -17.32 -10.88 -12.52
N TRP A 490 -16.65 -10.35 -11.49
CA TRP A 490 -15.80 -9.17 -11.61
C TRP A 490 -14.53 -9.44 -12.42
N GLU A 491 -13.91 -10.60 -12.26
CA GLU A 491 -12.76 -11.02 -13.09
C GLU A 491 -13.13 -11.04 -14.58
N GLU A 492 -14.32 -11.52 -14.95
CA GLU A 492 -14.78 -11.49 -16.35
C GLU A 492 -14.94 -10.06 -16.89
N ILE A 493 -15.41 -9.13 -16.05
CA ILE A 493 -15.60 -7.72 -16.42
C ILE A 493 -14.25 -7.03 -16.66
N CYS A 494 -13.26 -7.27 -15.79
CA CYS A 494 -11.94 -6.63 -15.85
C CYS A 494 -10.92 -7.37 -16.75
N GLY A 495 -11.14 -8.66 -17.01
CA GLY A 495 -10.11 -9.58 -17.49
C GLY A 495 -9.57 -9.30 -18.90
N ARG A 496 -10.38 -8.70 -19.80
CA ARG A 496 -9.92 -8.43 -21.18
C ARG A 496 -8.72 -7.49 -21.22
N GLY A 497 -8.78 -6.37 -20.48
CA GLY A 497 -7.69 -5.41 -20.44
C GLY A 497 -6.45 -5.96 -19.76
N VAL A 498 -6.62 -6.66 -18.64
CA VAL A 498 -5.53 -7.28 -17.87
C VAL A 498 -4.78 -8.32 -18.72
N ARG A 499 -5.52 -9.18 -19.43
CA ARG A 499 -4.93 -10.22 -20.28
C ARG A 499 -4.09 -9.64 -21.41
N GLN A 500 -4.58 -8.58 -22.07
CA GLN A 500 -3.86 -7.94 -23.16
C GLN A 500 -2.50 -7.37 -22.71
N HIS A 501 -2.44 -6.72 -21.54
CA HIS A 501 -1.18 -6.18 -21.01
C HIS A 501 -0.23 -7.32 -20.61
N ALA A 502 -0.75 -8.37 -19.98
CA ALA A 502 0.05 -9.52 -19.58
C ALA A 502 0.69 -10.25 -20.79
N GLU A 503 -0.08 -10.43 -21.87
CA GLU A 503 0.43 -11.01 -23.12
C GLU A 503 1.51 -10.13 -23.77
N GLY A 504 1.34 -8.80 -23.73
CA GLY A 504 2.36 -7.85 -24.22
C GLY A 504 3.69 -7.94 -23.48
N HIS A 505 3.67 -8.02 -22.14
CA HIS A 505 4.89 -8.18 -21.34
C HIS A 505 5.60 -9.51 -21.60
N LEU A 506 4.84 -10.60 -21.73
CA LEU A 506 5.41 -11.92 -22.07
C LEU A 506 6.02 -11.96 -23.47
N GLN A 507 5.42 -11.26 -24.44
CA GLN A 507 6.01 -11.11 -25.77
C GLN A 507 7.34 -10.35 -25.69
N ARG A 508 7.36 -9.22 -24.97
CA ARG A 508 8.59 -8.42 -24.80
C ARG A 508 9.69 -9.20 -24.08
N LEU A 509 9.33 -10.01 -23.09
CA LEU A 509 10.27 -10.91 -22.42
C LEU A 509 10.94 -11.86 -23.43
N ALA A 510 10.14 -12.54 -24.28
CA ALA A 510 10.66 -13.46 -25.28
C ALA A 510 11.59 -12.77 -26.31
N GLU A 511 11.31 -11.52 -26.66
CA GLU A 511 12.18 -10.70 -27.51
C GLU A 511 13.53 -10.42 -26.83
N LEU A 512 13.53 -10.03 -25.55
CA LEU A 512 14.75 -9.77 -24.78
C LEU A 512 15.59 -11.02 -24.55
N GLU A 513 14.95 -12.15 -24.21
CA GLU A 513 15.62 -13.44 -24.05
C GLU A 513 16.32 -13.86 -25.34
N SER A 514 15.67 -13.63 -26.50
CA SER A 514 16.26 -13.91 -27.80
C SER A 514 17.38 -12.94 -28.18
N LEU A 515 17.23 -11.66 -27.84
CA LEU A 515 18.20 -10.62 -28.18
C LEU A 515 19.51 -10.80 -27.43
N TRP A 516 19.42 -11.05 -26.12
CA TRP A 516 20.57 -11.13 -25.23
C TRP A 516 21.09 -12.55 -25.02
N GLY A 517 20.34 -13.57 -25.45
CA GLY A 517 20.73 -14.98 -25.30
C GLY A 517 20.82 -15.41 -23.83
N MET A 518 20.02 -14.79 -22.96
CA MET A 518 19.98 -15.07 -21.52
C MET A 518 18.54 -15.21 -21.05
N ARG A 519 18.35 -15.88 -19.91
CA ARG A 519 17.05 -15.99 -19.24
C ARG A 519 17.22 -15.67 -17.78
N LEU A 520 16.21 -15.02 -17.21
CA LEU A 520 16.08 -14.77 -15.78
C LEU A 520 14.83 -15.53 -15.31
N PRO A 521 14.97 -16.79 -14.83
CA PRO A 521 13.84 -17.62 -14.39
C PRO A 521 12.88 -16.93 -13.42
N GLY A 522 13.39 -16.21 -12.43
CA GLY A 522 12.58 -15.50 -11.44
C GLY A 522 11.83 -14.30 -12.04
N LEU A 523 12.34 -13.67 -13.09
CA LEU A 523 11.60 -12.64 -13.83
C LEU A 523 10.54 -13.28 -14.73
N THR A 524 10.88 -14.39 -15.36
CA THR A 524 9.96 -15.20 -16.18
C THR A 524 8.74 -15.62 -15.35
N ASP A 525 8.99 -16.18 -14.17
CA ASP A 525 7.94 -16.58 -13.24
C ASP A 525 7.06 -15.40 -12.83
N ARG A 526 7.68 -14.22 -12.59
CA ARG A 526 6.97 -12.99 -12.19
C ARG A 526 6.02 -12.47 -13.29
N LEU A 527 6.44 -12.50 -14.55
CA LEU A 527 5.59 -12.09 -15.68
C LEU A 527 4.54 -13.16 -16.02
N ALA A 528 4.88 -14.44 -15.83
CA ALA A 528 3.96 -15.56 -16.02
C ALA A 528 2.76 -15.52 -15.06
N GLU A 529 2.85 -14.77 -13.95
CA GLU A 529 1.72 -14.50 -13.05
C GLU A 529 0.53 -13.81 -13.71
N ARG A 530 0.75 -13.07 -14.82
CA ARG A 530 -0.28 -12.36 -15.61
C ARG A 530 -1.22 -11.48 -14.79
N PHE A 531 -0.71 -10.90 -13.69
CA PHE A 531 -1.48 -10.15 -12.69
C PHE A 531 -2.58 -10.94 -11.97
N LEU A 532 -2.64 -12.27 -12.11
CA LEU A 532 -3.69 -13.12 -11.56
C LEU A 532 -3.40 -13.58 -10.13
N ARG A 533 -2.12 -13.65 -9.73
CA ARG A 533 -1.73 -14.15 -8.41
C ARG A 533 -2.42 -13.43 -7.25
N PRO A 534 -2.50 -12.07 -7.22
CA PRO A 534 -3.24 -11.40 -6.14
C PRO A 534 -4.73 -11.81 -6.07
N LEU A 535 -5.35 -12.11 -7.21
CA LEU A 535 -6.75 -12.57 -7.27
C LEU A 535 -6.89 -14.00 -6.72
N ALA A 536 -5.95 -14.89 -7.02
CA ALA A 536 -5.90 -16.23 -6.45
C ALA A 536 -5.78 -16.19 -4.92
N VAL A 537 -4.88 -15.36 -4.38
CA VAL A 537 -4.73 -15.17 -2.92
C VAL A 537 -6.03 -14.64 -2.30
N ASN A 538 -6.73 -13.72 -2.97
CA ASN A 538 -8.03 -13.23 -2.51
C ASN A 538 -9.08 -14.35 -2.44
N ARG A 539 -9.11 -15.27 -3.43
CA ARG A 539 -10.01 -16.44 -3.42
C ARG A 539 -9.66 -17.39 -2.27
N MET A 540 -8.39 -17.70 -2.08
CA MET A 540 -7.93 -18.54 -0.97
C MET A 540 -8.36 -17.94 0.38
N ARG A 541 -8.10 -16.65 0.62
CA ARG A 541 -8.50 -15.95 1.86
C ARG A 541 -10.01 -16.00 2.09
N ALA A 542 -10.82 -15.85 1.05
CA ALA A 542 -12.28 -15.92 1.15
C ALA A 542 -12.80 -17.29 1.63
N LEU A 543 -12.05 -18.37 1.36
CA LEU A 543 -12.43 -19.73 1.75
C LEU A 543 -12.05 -20.07 3.21
N VAL A 544 -11.08 -19.35 3.78
CA VAL A 544 -10.55 -19.61 5.15
C VAL A 544 -11.65 -19.56 6.20
N GLU A 545 -12.45 -18.49 6.28
CA GLU A 545 -13.47 -18.38 7.32
C GLU A 545 -14.62 -19.38 7.13
N ALA A 546 -14.98 -19.69 5.88
CA ALA A 546 -15.98 -20.72 5.58
C ALA A 546 -15.49 -22.11 6.04
N ALA A 547 -14.23 -22.46 5.75
CA ALA A 547 -13.61 -23.69 6.20
C ALA A 547 -13.51 -23.75 7.75
N ARG A 548 -13.12 -22.66 8.41
CA ARG A 548 -13.11 -22.55 9.89
C ARG A 548 -14.51 -22.74 10.48
N ALA A 549 -15.54 -22.15 9.87
CA ALA A 549 -16.91 -22.29 10.32
C ALA A 549 -17.45 -23.72 10.15
N ASP A 550 -17.09 -24.40 9.07
CA ASP A 550 -17.40 -25.82 8.86
C ASP A 550 -16.70 -26.69 9.92
N ALA A 551 -15.41 -26.47 10.17
CA ALA A 551 -14.63 -27.20 11.17
C ALA A 551 -15.17 -27.00 12.59
N ARG A 552 -15.45 -25.74 13.00
CA ARG A 552 -16.08 -25.43 14.30
C ARG A 552 -17.44 -26.12 14.46
N ALA A 553 -18.22 -26.18 13.38
CA ALA A 553 -19.52 -26.85 13.35
C ALA A 553 -19.42 -28.38 13.17
N ARG A 554 -18.21 -28.94 13.09
CA ARG A 554 -17.94 -30.37 12.80
C ARG A 554 -18.62 -30.88 11.52
N ARG A 555 -18.73 -30.02 10.50
CA ARG A 555 -19.30 -30.37 9.19
C ARG A 555 -18.21 -30.93 8.28
N PHE A 556 -18.17 -32.26 8.16
CA PHE A 556 -17.22 -32.98 7.31
C PHE A 556 -17.97 -33.88 6.31
N PRO A 557 -17.53 -33.94 5.03
CA PRO A 557 -16.43 -33.17 4.44
C PRO A 557 -16.78 -31.69 4.23
N SER A 558 -15.80 -30.79 4.40
CA SER A 558 -15.98 -29.36 4.11
C SER A 558 -15.67 -29.10 2.64
N MET A 559 -16.67 -28.60 1.89
CA MET A 559 -16.47 -28.20 0.50
C MET A 559 -15.58 -26.96 0.38
N ALA A 560 -15.67 -26.03 1.34
CA ALA A 560 -14.83 -24.83 1.36
C ALA A 560 -13.35 -25.19 1.55
N PHE A 561 -13.06 -26.14 2.44
CA PHE A 561 -11.69 -26.63 2.63
C PHE A 561 -11.16 -27.37 1.40
N ALA A 562 -11.96 -28.25 0.79
CA ALA A 562 -11.57 -28.92 -0.45
C ALA A 562 -11.29 -27.94 -1.59
N GLN A 563 -12.11 -26.88 -1.73
CA GLN A 563 -11.85 -25.82 -2.71
C GLN A 563 -10.57 -25.03 -2.38
N LEU A 564 -10.31 -24.76 -1.10
CA LEU A 564 -9.09 -24.08 -0.68
C LEU A 564 -7.86 -24.91 -1.06
N GLN A 565 -7.88 -26.23 -0.85
CA GLN A 565 -6.81 -27.12 -1.28
C GLN A 565 -6.58 -27.03 -2.79
N VAL A 566 -7.64 -27.13 -3.60
CA VAL A 566 -7.53 -27.01 -5.06
C VAL A 566 -6.94 -25.67 -5.51
N GLU A 567 -7.33 -24.56 -4.87
CA GLU A 567 -6.75 -23.25 -5.20
C GLU A 567 -5.29 -23.12 -4.77
N VAL A 568 -4.89 -23.72 -3.63
CA VAL A 568 -3.50 -23.75 -3.19
C VAL A 568 -2.66 -24.62 -4.11
N ASP A 569 -3.11 -25.82 -4.46
CA ASP A 569 -2.40 -26.73 -5.36
C ASP A 569 -2.16 -26.06 -6.73
N ARG A 570 -3.21 -25.45 -7.31
CA ARG A 570 -3.07 -24.69 -8.57
C ARG A 570 -2.09 -23.53 -8.44
N TYR A 571 -2.11 -22.83 -7.31
CA TYR A 571 -1.19 -21.72 -7.08
C TYR A 571 0.26 -22.22 -7.00
N LEU A 572 0.50 -23.36 -6.37
CA LEU A 572 1.83 -23.96 -6.24
C LEU A 572 2.35 -24.54 -7.56
N ASP A 573 1.49 -25.13 -8.39
CA ASP A 573 1.87 -25.63 -9.73
C ASP A 573 2.49 -24.55 -10.62
N GLU A 574 2.08 -23.30 -10.42
CA GLU A 574 2.53 -22.13 -11.18
C GLU A 574 3.53 -21.25 -10.41
N THR A 575 3.98 -21.67 -9.21
CA THR A 575 4.82 -20.84 -8.32
C THR A 575 6.04 -21.58 -7.77
N HIS A 576 7.22 -21.21 -8.26
CA HIS A 576 8.49 -21.56 -7.66
C HIS A 576 8.82 -20.50 -6.59
N GLY A 577 8.86 -20.91 -5.31
CA GLY A 577 9.23 -20.01 -4.20
C GLY A 577 10.75 -19.82 -4.13
N SER A 578 11.20 -18.74 -3.49
CA SER A 578 12.63 -18.43 -3.31
C SER A 578 13.35 -19.35 -2.30
N GLY A 579 12.62 -20.17 -1.54
CA GLY A 579 13.16 -21.09 -0.53
C GLY A 579 13.70 -20.44 0.76
N ILE A 580 13.96 -19.12 0.76
CA ILE A 580 14.63 -18.41 1.86
C ILE A 580 13.63 -17.76 2.84
N ASP A 581 12.60 -17.09 2.31
CA ASP A 581 11.61 -16.36 3.12
C ASP A 581 10.21 -16.93 2.97
N VAL A 582 9.39 -16.79 4.02
CA VAL A 582 7.96 -17.14 3.96
C VAL A 582 7.27 -16.24 2.93
N PRO A 583 6.71 -16.80 1.84
CA PRO A 583 6.07 -16.01 0.80
C PRO A 583 4.95 -15.10 1.33
N PRO A 584 4.79 -13.86 0.82
CA PRO A 584 3.78 -12.91 1.30
C PRO A 584 2.34 -13.44 1.25
N TRP A 585 2.03 -14.36 0.33
CA TRP A 585 0.70 -14.95 0.23
C TRP A 585 0.39 -15.89 1.39
N LEU A 586 1.39 -16.63 1.90
CA LEU A 586 1.25 -17.48 3.08
C LEU A 586 1.04 -16.63 4.34
N GLN A 587 1.83 -15.57 4.50
CA GLN A 587 1.65 -14.61 5.60
C GLN A 587 0.23 -14.02 5.60
N LYS A 588 -0.33 -13.70 4.42
CA LYS A 588 -1.72 -13.22 4.30
C LYS A 588 -2.75 -14.27 4.71
N LEU A 589 -2.50 -15.56 4.44
CA LEU A 589 -3.39 -16.64 4.88
C LEU A 589 -3.29 -16.87 6.39
N GLU A 590 -2.09 -16.90 6.94
CA GLU A 590 -1.84 -16.98 8.38
C GLU A 590 -2.55 -15.84 9.13
N GLN A 591 -2.39 -14.60 8.66
CA GLN A 591 -3.10 -13.45 9.20
C GLN A 591 -4.63 -13.62 9.18
N GLU A 592 -5.20 -14.23 8.14
CA GLU A 592 -6.64 -14.49 8.06
C GLU A 592 -7.07 -15.61 9.03
N ILE A 593 -6.22 -16.60 9.27
CA ILE A 593 -6.43 -17.66 10.26
C ILE A 593 -6.39 -17.09 11.69
N ASP A 594 -5.42 -16.24 11.97
CA ASP A 594 -5.25 -15.58 13.28
C ASP A 594 -6.28 -14.49 13.54
N ARG A 595 -6.91 -13.99 12.47
CA ARG A 595 -7.98 -13.01 12.57
C ARG A 595 -9.08 -13.56 13.47
N ARG A 596 -9.30 -12.86 14.58
CA ARG A 596 -10.46 -13.10 15.45
C ARG A 596 -11.73 -12.80 14.66
N PRO A 597 -12.76 -13.66 14.71
CA PRO A 597 -14.04 -13.38 14.07
C PRO A 597 -14.57 -12.07 14.62
N SER A 598 -14.58 -11.01 13.81
CA SER A 598 -15.26 -9.78 14.20
C SER A 598 -16.75 -10.06 14.15
N PRO A 599 -17.53 -9.78 15.21
CA PRO A 599 -18.98 -9.96 15.16
C PRO A 599 -19.53 -9.14 13.99
N SER A 600 -19.94 -9.87 12.95
CA SER A 600 -20.32 -9.37 11.64
C SER A 600 -21.73 -8.80 11.66
N ARG A 601 -21.90 -7.70 12.40
CA ARG A 601 -22.84 -6.65 12.00
C ARG A 601 -22.13 -5.33 12.16
N PRO A 602 -21.30 -4.91 11.18
CA PRO A 602 -21.09 -3.48 11.01
C PRO A 602 -22.48 -2.83 11.04
N ARG A 603 -22.63 -1.76 11.84
CA ARG A 603 -23.82 -0.88 11.80
C ARG A 603 -24.19 -0.77 10.33
N ALA A 604 -25.35 -1.31 9.94
CA ALA A 604 -25.79 -1.25 8.55
C ALA A 604 -25.61 0.20 8.11
N ALA A 605 -24.82 0.43 7.06
CA ALA A 605 -24.43 1.78 6.66
C ALA A 605 -25.71 2.55 6.33
N ALA A 606 -26.19 3.32 7.32
CA ALA A 606 -27.53 3.86 7.29
C ALA A 606 -27.64 4.80 6.10
N GLY A 607 -28.56 4.50 5.17
CA GLY A 607 -28.86 5.37 4.04
C GLY A 607 -28.15 5.05 2.71
N LEU A 608 -27.37 3.98 2.59
CA LEU A 608 -26.78 3.54 1.31
C LEU A 608 -27.76 2.73 0.42
N THR A 609 -28.87 3.35 0.03
CA THR A 609 -29.76 2.78 -1.00
C THR A 609 -29.18 3.01 -2.41
N PRO A 610 -29.55 2.20 -3.43
CA PRO A 610 -29.08 2.42 -4.81
C PRO A 610 -29.35 3.84 -5.32
N ARG A 611 -30.51 4.43 -4.95
CA ARG A 611 -30.87 5.81 -5.30
C ARG A 611 -29.96 6.83 -4.60
N ALA A 612 -29.63 6.61 -3.33
CA ALA A 612 -28.73 7.50 -2.58
C ALA A 612 -27.31 7.44 -3.15
N ILE A 613 -26.81 6.24 -3.48
CA ILE A 613 -25.51 6.05 -4.12
C ILE A 613 -25.47 6.75 -5.48
N ALA A 614 -26.49 6.54 -6.32
CA ALA A 614 -26.60 7.20 -7.62
C ALA A 614 -26.60 8.74 -7.49
N HIS A 615 -27.26 9.29 -6.47
CA HIS A 615 -27.23 10.74 -6.21
C HIS A 615 -25.84 11.24 -5.80
N GLN A 616 -25.12 10.49 -4.97
CA GLN A 616 -23.75 10.82 -4.60
C GLN A 616 -22.81 10.75 -5.81
N LEU A 617 -22.93 9.72 -6.64
CA LEU A 617 -22.17 9.57 -7.89
C LEU A 617 -22.47 10.70 -8.89
N ALA A 618 -23.73 11.14 -9.00
CA ALA A 618 -24.12 12.28 -9.84
C ALA A 618 -23.52 13.62 -9.35
N THR A 619 -23.23 13.75 -8.05
CA THR A 619 -22.61 14.95 -7.46
C THR A 619 -21.13 14.76 -7.11
N TRP A 620 -20.51 13.67 -7.58
CA TRP A 620 -19.15 13.24 -7.18
C TRP A 620 -18.08 14.30 -7.40
N GLN A 621 -18.17 15.06 -8.50
CA GLN A 621 -17.21 16.11 -8.84
C GLN A 621 -17.44 17.41 -8.06
N ARG A 622 -18.63 17.63 -7.48
CA ARG A 622 -18.94 18.88 -6.77
C ARG A 622 -18.13 18.96 -5.48
N SER A 623 -17.35 20.03 -5.33
CA SER A 623 -16.57 20.30 -4.11
C SER A 623 -17.50 20.53 -2.91
N ILE A 624 -17.20 19.87 -1.78
CA ILE A 624 -17.87 20.14 -0.49
C ILE A 624 -17.35 21.43 0.17
N MET A 625 -16.17 21.90 -0.24
CA MET A 625 -15.63 23.20 0.15
C MET A 625 -16.36 24.29 -0.66
N ARG A 626 -17.37 24.96 -0.07
CA ARG A 626 -18.00 26.14 -0.69
C ARG A 626 -16.94 27.23 -0.89
N ARG A 627 -16.83 27.76 -2.13
CA ARG A 627 -16.10 29.02 -2.40
C ARG A 627 -16.78 30.11 -1.57
N ARG A 628 -16.03 30.88 -0.77
CA ARG A 628 -16.56 32.14 -0.23
C ARG A 628 -17.00 32.95 -1.44
N ARG A 629 -18.30 33.26 -1.57
CA ARG A 629 -18.73 34.36 -2.44
C ARG A 629 -17.93 35.56 -1.95
N LYS A 630 -17.03 36.11 -2.78
CA LYS A 630 -16.47 37.43 -2.53
C LYS A 630 -17.70 38.34 -2.34
N ARG A 631 -17.95 38.80 -1.11
CA ARG A 631 -18.82 39.95 -0.91
C ARG A 631 -18.05 41.08 -1.61
N LYS A 632 -18.61 41.57 -2.72
CA LYS A 632 -18.18 42.83 -3.32
C LYS A 632 -18.45 43.94 -2.33
#